data_AF-A0A8J5F9L5-F1
#
_entry.id   AF-A0A8J5F9L5-F1
#
_cell.length_a   1.000
_cell.length_b   1.000
_cell.length_c   1.000
_cell.angle_alpha   90.00
_cell.angle_beta   90.00
_cell.angle_gamma   90.00
#
_symmetry.space_group_name_H-M   'P 1'
#
loop_
_entity.id
_entity.type
_entity.pdbx_description
1 polymer ?
#
loop_
_entity_poly.entity_id
_entity_poly.type
_entity_poly.pdbx_seq_one_letter_code
_entity_poly.pdbx_strand_id
1 'polypeptide(L)'
;MYGLGFDYSFGLWFMARWLKPDLMIESGAFKGHSTWVLRQAMPETWIISLSPRHPEKYLKRDQHMLIRIALTLPEKSLWTLANELKRLKQALNAGFQHLIFEDNYDTGSGDHYSLGHICGQYYIRGQYYIRGGGHSCFIESDEARISMKRKRFWEIAVDRDELCGNGEEWWGAQGYMRDAFNHSNKAISYEEHFQNSRFVDSVLDVYWELPPVAGPSLTHQTRCGPARASDPIIEDGRFGLFQRLG
;
A
#
# COMPACT_ATOMS: atom_id res chain seq x y z
N MET A 1 12.97 5.17 -9.78
CA MET A 1 13.71 5.12 -8.50
C MET A 1 13.04 4.04 -7.66
N TYR A 2 13.79 3.09 -7.08
CA TYR A 2 13.23 1.99 -6.29
C TYR A 2 13.48 2.23 -4.80
N GLY A 3 12.45 2.13 -3.96
CA GLY A 3 12.54 2.28 -2.50
C GLY A 3 11.36 3.06 -1.90
N LEU A 4 11.21 2.96 -0.58
CA LEU A 4 10.17 3.64 0.19
C LEU A 4 10.30 5.17 0.05
N GLY A 5 9.29 5.81 -0.55
CA GLY A 5 9.23 7.26 -0.64
C GLY A 5 9.03 7.92 0.74
N PHE A 6 9.27 9.22 0.83
CA PHE A 6 8.89 10.09 1.95
C PHE A 6 7.50 9.80 2.54
N ASP A 7 6.41 9.82 1.75
CA ASP A 7 5.05 9.62 2.29
C ASP A 7 4.90 8.25 2.97
N TYR A 8 5.40 7.21 2.31
CA TYR A 8 5.39 5.85 2.85
C TYR A 8 6.34 5.69 4.06
N SER A 9 7.48 6.39 4.07
CA SER A 9 8.43 6.38 5.19
C SER A 9 7.81 7.02 6.42
N PHE A 10 7.13 8.17 6.25
CA PHE A 10 6.37 8.80 7.32
C PHE A 10 5.25 7.90 7.80
N GLY A 11 4.50 7.27 6.88
CA GLY A 11 3.40 6.40 7.26
C GLY A 11 3.83 5.18 8.05
N LEU A 12 4.92 4.53 7.63
CA LEU A 12 5.53 3.42 8.37
C LEU A 12 5.99 3.86 9.76
N TRP A 13 6.66 5.02 9.86
CA TRP A 13 7.08 5.60 11.14
C TRP A 13 5.88 5.88 12.04
N PHE A 14 4.85 6.55 11.51
CA PHE A 14 3.65 6.94 12.25
C PHE A 14 2.94 5.71 12.80
N MET A 15 2.70 4.70 11.96
CA MET A 15 2.00 3.50 12.36
C MET A 15 2.77 2.70 13.41
N ALA A 16 4.10 2.60 13.29
CA ALA A 16 4.93 1.96 14.31
C ALA A 16 4.85 2.69 15.67
N ARG A 17 4.86 4.03 15.67
CA ARG A 17 4.70 4.86 16.87
C ARG A 17 3.31 4.79 17.47
N TRP A 18 2.29 4.64 16.63
CA TRP A 18 0.89 4.56 17.02
C TRP A 18 0.56 3.20 17.64
N LEU A 19 0.88 2.12 16.93
CA LEU A 19 0.59 0.74 17.34
C LEU A 19 1.48 0.27 18.49
N LYS A 20 2.74 0.73 18.54
CA LYS A 20 3.76 0.33 19.53
C LYS A 20 3.85 -1.20 19.69
N PRO A 21 4.17 -1.94 18.61
CA PRO A 21 4.28 -3.40 18.68
C PRO A 21 5.43 -3.83 19.59
N ASP A 22 5.27 -4.99 20.23
CA ASP A 22 6.32 -5.61 21.04
C ASP A 22 7.41 -6.28 20.16
N LEU A 23 7.03 -6.67 18.96
CA LEU A 23 7.89 -7.27 17.94
C LEU A 23 7.51 -6.77 16.55
N MET A 24 8.49 -6.33 15.78
CA MET A 24 8.30 -6.01 14.36
C MET A 24 8.97 -7.08 13.51
N ILE A 25 8.30 -7.51 12.46
CA ILE A 25 8.83 -8.45 11.47
C ILE A 25 8.74 -7.77 10.11
N GLU A 26 9.83 -7.80 9.36
CA GLU A 26 9.90 -7.22 8.02
C GLU A 26 10.17 -8.35 7.04
N SER A 27 9.42 -8.41 5.93
CA SER A 27 9.67 -9.40 4.89
C SER A 27 10.09 -8.71 3.61
N GLY A 28 11.41 -8.53 3.48
CA GLY A 28 12.09 -7.94 2.33
C GLY A 28 12.74 -6.62 2.69
N ALA A 29 13.93 -6.66 3.30
CA ALA A 29 14.63 -5.43 3.68
C ALA A 29 15.27 -4.68 2.49
N PHE A 30 15.58 -5.35 1.38
CA PHE A 30 16.33 -4.78 0.23
C PHE A 30 17.57 -3.98 0.67
N LYS A 31 17.52 -2.64 0.59
CA LYS A 31 18.58 -1.70 1.01
C LYS A 31 18.42 -1.20 2.45
N GLY A 32 17.51 -1.75 3.25
CA GLY A 32 17.30 -1.52 4.68
C GLY A 32 16.70 -0.17 5.06
N HIS A 33 16.11 0.58 4.12
CA HIS A 33 15.55 1.90 4.41
C HIS A 33 14.31 1.81 5.32
N SER A 34 13.37 0.92 5.01
CA SER A 34 12.23 0.57 5.87
C SER A 34 12.67 0.08 7.25
N THR A 35 13.67 -0.82 7.32
CA THR A 35 14.28 -1.25 8.59
C THR A 35 14.83 -0.07 9.39
N TRP A 36 15.51 0.88 8.73
CA TRP A 36 16.05 2.09 9.36
C TRP A 36 14.93 2.98 9.90
N VAL A 37 13.86 3.20 9.13
CA VAL A 37 12.67 3.96 9.55
C VAL A 37 12.03 3.34 10.80
N LEU A 38 11.82 2.01 10.80
CA LEU A 38 11.28 1.30 11.96
C LEU A 38 12.17 1.44 13.19
N ARG A 39 13.50 1.40 13.00
CA ARG A 39 14.46 1.62 14.09
C ARG A 39 14.45 3.07 14.59
N GLN A 40 14.24 4.06 13.72
CA GLN A 40 14.06 5.46 14.16
C GLN A 40 12.74 5.63 14.94
N ALA A 41 11.67 4.95 14.52
CA ALA A 41 10.38 5.00 15.20
C ALA A 41 10.44 4.34 16.59
N MET A 42 11.03 3.15 16.67
CA MET A 42 11.03 2.32 17.88
C MET A 42 12.44 1.77 18.14
N PRO A 43 13.34 2.56 18.77
CA PRO A 43 14.77 2.22 18.90
C PRO A 43 15.08 0.92 19.63
N GLU A 44 14.25 0.55 20.62
CA GLU A 44 14.49 -0.59 21.50
C GLU A 44 13.69 -1.85 21.09
N THR A 45 12.71 -1.72 20.20
CA THR A 45 11.86 -2.85 19.79
C THR A 45 12.64 -3.83 18.91
N TRP A 46 12.39 -5.13 19.10
CA TRP A 46 13.00 -6.17 18.27
C TRP A 46 12.47 -6.08 16.83
N ILE A 47 13.38 -6.18 15.86
CA ILE A 47 13.05 -6.22 14.43
C ILE A 47 13.63 -7.51 13.85
N ILE A 48 12.77 -8.38 13.33
CA ILE A 48 13.16 -9.57 12.58
C ILE A 48 13.02 -9.25 11.10
N SER A 49 14.13 -9.06 10.39
CA SER A 49 14.11 -8.87 8.93
C SER A 49 14.36 -10.20 8.22
N LEU A 50 13.36 -10.66 7.47
CA LEU A 50 13.42 -11.80 6.58
C LEU A 50 13.72 -11.32 5.16
N SER A 51 14.86 -11.69 4.58
CA SER A 51 15.23 -11.29 3.22
C SER A 51 15.90 -12.46 2.48
N PRO A 52 15.60 -12.68 1.18
CA PRO A 52 16.26 -13.70 0.38
C PRO A 52 17.78 -13.48 0.24
N ARG A 53 18.21 -12.22 0.32
CA ARG A 53 19.62 -11.82 0.35
C ARG A 53 19.90 -11.07 1.65
N HIS A 54 20.96 -11.47 2.33
CA HIS A 54 21.42 -10.79 3.53
C HIS A 54 21.83 -9.34 3.18
N PRO A 55 21.33 -8.30 3.87
CA PRO A 55 21.70 -6.92 3.59
C PRO A 55 23.10 -6.63 4.13
N GLU A 56 24.14 -6.91 3.34
CA GLU A 56 25.57 -6.79 3.71
C GLU A 56 25.97 -5.40 4.27
N LYS A 57 25.25 -4.34 3.89
CA LYS A 57 25.58 -2.94 4.23
C LYS A 57 25.28 -2.53 5.69
N TYR A 58 24.57 -3.34 6.48
CA TYR A 58 24.20 -3.02 7.86
C TYR A 58 24.89 -3.88 8.92
N LEU A 59 26.03 -4.51 8.57
CA LEU A 59 26.93 -5.11 9.55
C LEU A 59 27.53 -4.00 10.44
N LYS A 60 26.79 -3.57 11.46
CA LYS A 60 27.41 -3.09 12.70
C LYS A 60 27.98 -4.32 13.40
N ARG A 61 29.25 -4.24 13.76
CA ARG A 61 30.12 -5.38 14.08
C ARG A 61 29.74 -6.16 15.36
N ASP A 62 28.70 -5.77 16.09
CA ASP A 62 28.45 -6.30 17.45
C ASP A 62 27.01 -6.70 17.78
N GLN A 63 26.12 -6.97 16.81
CA GLN A 63 24.79 -7.53 17.11
C GLN A 63 24.44 -8.70 16.17
N HIS A 64 24.62 -9.91 16.68
CA HIS A 64 24.13 -11.15 16.07
C HIS A 64 22.60 -11.20 16.05
N MET A 65 22.00 -11.76 15.00
CA MET A 65 20.98 -12.79 15.22
C MET A 65 20.89 -13.79 14.05
N LEU A 66 21.21 -15.04 14.36
CA LEU A 66 20.90 -16.22 13.56
C LEU A 66 19.39 -16.49 13.57
N ILE A 67 18.83 -16.87 12.43
CA ILE A 67 17.46 -17.34 12.28
C ILE A 67 17.40 -18.84 12.62
N ARG A 68 16.73 -19.20 13.72
CA ARG A 68 16.08 -20.51 13.91
C ARG A 68 14.61 -20.22 14.23
N ILE A 69 13.72 -20.63 13.33
CA ILE A 69 12.27 -20.38 13.43
C ILE A 69 11.63 -21.53 14.21
N ALA A 70 11.24 -21.26 15.45
CA ALA A 70 10.13 -21.91 16.14
C ALA A 70 9.18 -20.77 16.54
N LEU A 71 8.09 -20.59 15.81
CA LEU A 71 7.20 -19.43 15.98
C LEU A 71 6.12 -19.76 17.01
N THR A 72 6.31 -19.26 18.22
CA THR A 72 5.21 -18.75 19.04
C THR A 72 5.30 -17.23 18.92
N LEU A 73 4.32 -16.60 18.26
CA LEU A 73 4.35 -15.16 18.00
C LEU A 73 3.57 -14.42 19.09
N PRO A 74 4.06 -13.26 19.57
CA PRO A 74 3.35 -12.42 20.53
C PRO A 74 2.14 -11.73 19.86
N GLU A 75 1.15 -11.38 20.70
CA GLU A 75 -0.15 -10.82 20.30
C GLU A 75 -0.09 -9.52 19.47
N LYS A 76 1.05 -8.80 19.49
CA LYS A 76 1.23 -7.50 18.83
C LYS A 76 2.44 -7.47 17.92
N SER A 77 2.34 -8.19 16.80
CA SER A 77 3.38 -8.21 15.79
C SER A 77 2.94 -7.49 14.51
N LEU A 78 3.89 -6.78 13.89
CA LEU A 78 3.70 -5.99 12.67
C LEU A 78 4.51 -6.60 11.51
N TRP A 79 3.94 -6.66 10.30
CA TRP A 79 4.56 -7.31 9.14
C TRP A 79 4.46 -6.50 7.81
N THR A 80 5.58 -6.34 7.05
CA THR A 80 5.67 -5.62 5.73
C THR A 80 5.95 -6.52 4.50
N LEU A 81 5.27 -6.30 3.34
CA LEU A 81 5.10 -7.32 2.28
C LEU A 81 4.89 -6.85 0.82
N ALA A 82 5.18 -7.77 -0.13
CA ALA A 82 4.76 -7.77 -1.55
C ALA A 82 3.88 -9.00 -1.90
N ASN A 83 2.90 -8.82 -2.79
CA ASN A 83 1.73 -9.69 -3.10
C ASN A 83 0.76 -9.85 -1.90
N GLU A 84 -0.03 -8.80 -1.67
CA GLU A 84 -0.72 -8.54 -0.41
C GLU A 84 -1.74 -9.61 -0.02
N LEU A 85 -2.52 -10.14 -0.96
CA LEU A 85 -3.54 -11.17 -0.64
C LEU A 85 -2.93 -12.48 -0.14
N LYS A 86 -1.90 -12.99 -0.83
CA LYS A 86 -1.21 -14.22 -0.43
C LYS A 86 -0.61 -14.05 0.97
N ARG A 87 -0.11 -12.86 1.22
CA ARG A 87 0.60 -12.44 2.40
C ARG A 87 -0.30 -12.22 3.61
N LEU A 88 -1.48 -11.63 3.39
CA LEU A 88 -2.57 -11.61 4.35
C LEU A 88 -2.94 -13.03 4.80
N LYS A 89 -3.14 -13.96 3.87
CA LYS A 89 -3.46 -15.36 4.20
C LYS A 89 -2.37 -16.04 5.05
N GLN A 90 -1.10 -15.81 4.72
CA GLN A 90 0.03 -16.34 5.49
C GLN A 90 0.10 -15.74 6.90
N ALA A 91 -0.11 -14.43 7.01
CA ALA A 91 -0.09 -13.72 8.27
C ALA A 91 -1.23 -14.16 9.19
N LEU A 92 -2.45 -14.25 8.66
CA LEU A 92 -3.60 -14.78 9.39
C LEU A 92 -3.35 -16.20 9.91
N ASN A 93 -2.82 -17.09 9.07
CA ASN A 93 -2.50 -18.46 9.47
C ASN A 93 -1.40 -18.52 10.55
N ALA A 94 -0.52 -17.52 10.61
CA ALA A 94 0.52 -17.41 11.64
C ALA A 94 0.07 -16.63 12.89
N GLY A 95 -1.18 -16.15 12.92
CA GLY A 95 -1.76 -15.45 14.08
C GLY A 95 -1.40 -13.97 14.18
N PHE A 96 -0.91 -13.33 13.11
CA PHE A 96 -0.65 -11.89 13.10
C PHE A 96 -1.97 -11.10 13.09
N GLN A 97 -2.02 -10.05 13.91
CA GLN A 97 -3.20 -9.17 14.03
C GLN A 97 -3.03 -7.83 13.29
N HIS A 98 -1.80 -7.37 13.09
CA HIS A 98 -1.51 -6.09 12.46
C HIS A 98 -0.58 -6.25 11.26
N LEU A 99 -0.98 -5.68 10.12
CA LEU A 99 -0.31 -5.78 8.84
C LEU A 99 -0.16 -4.39 8.25
N ILE A 100 1.01 -4.08 7.70
CA ILE A 100 1.25 -2.85 6.95
C ILE A 100 1.84 -3.21 5.61
N PHE A 101 1.25 -2.71 4.53
CA PHE A 101 1.77 -2.86 3.18
C PHE A 101 2.37 -1.53 2.72
N GLU A 102 3.51 -1.59 2.03
CA GLU A 102 4.19 -0.38 1.54
C GLU A 102 3.66 0.06 0.19
N ASP A 103 3.17 -0.87 -0.63
CA ASP A 103 2.48 -0.56 -1.87
C ASP A 103 0.97 -0.67 -1.64
N ASN A 104 0.20 0.20 -2.30
CA ASN A 104 -1.25 0.08 -2.35
C ASN A 104 -1.72 0.66 -3.69
N TYR A 105 -1.63 -0.16 -4.73
CA TYR A 105 -1.88 0.28 -6.09
C TYR A 105 -3.36 0.53 -6.37
N ASP A 106 -3.58 1.54 -7.19
CA ASP A 106 -4.87 1.84 -7.80
C ASP A 106 -5.15 0.90 -8.97
N THR A 107 -6.44 0.60 -9.20
CA THR A 107 -6.90 -0.10 -10.39
C THR A 107 -6.25 0.47 -11.66
N GLY A 108 -5.75 -0.40 -12.53
CA GLY A 108 -5.08 -0.02 -13.78
C GLY A 108 -3.58 0.26 -13.64
N SER A 109 -3.03 0.17 -12.44
CA SER A 109 -1.62 0.42 -12.16
C SER A 109 -1.00 -0.67 -11.28
N GLY A 110 0.32 -0.60 -11.09
CA GLY A 110 1.04 -1.49 -10.20
C GLY A 110 1.56 -2.76 -10.84
N ASP A 111 2.39 -3.47 -10.07
CA ASP A 111 3.08 -4.68 -10.51
C ASP A 111 2.61 -5.94 -9.76
N HIS A 112 1.60 -5.82 -8.89
CA HIS A 112 0.97 -6.93 -8.20
C HIS A 112 -0.45 -6.60 -7.71
N TYR A 113 -1.17 -7.65 -7.33
CA TYR A 113 -2.53 -7.57 -6.80
C TYR A 113 -2.54 -7.06 -5.34
N SER A 114 -2.70 -5.74 -5.18
CA SER A 114 -2.75 -5.01 -3.90
C SER A 114 -4.14 -5.04 -3.24
N LEU A 115 -4.23 -4.64 -1.97
CA LEU A 115 -5.49 -4.42 -1.27
C LEU A 115 -6.32 -3.29 -1.91
N GLY A 116 -5.69 -2.25 -2.45
CA GLY A 116 -6.38 -1.19 -3.18
C GLY A 116 -7.15 -1.73 -4.39
N HIS A 117 -6.56 -2.70 -5.10
CA HIS A 117 -7.28 -3.44 -6.15
C HIS A 117 -8.46 -4.23 -5.61
N ILE A 118 -8.33 -4.86 -4.43
CA ILE A 118 -9.33 -5.79 -3.86
C ILE A 118 -10.48 -5.06 -3.14
N CYS A 119 -10.16 -3.93 -2.50
CA CYS A 119 -11.02 -3.25 -1.54
C CYS A 119 -11.63 -1.94 -2.05
N GLY A 120 -11.13 -1.32 -3.14
CA GLY A 120 -11.72 -0.07 -3.66
C GLY A 120 -13.21 -0.26 -4.03
N GLN A 121 -14.16 0.66 -3.82
CA GLN A 121 -14.20 2.03 -3.29
C GLN A 121 -15.25 2.17 -2.18
N TYR A 122 -15.16 3.24 -1.37
CA TYR A 122 -16.25 3.67 -0.48
C TYR A 122 -16.39 5.20 -0.32
N TYR A 123 -17.63 5.69 -0.18
CA TYR A 123 -17.93 6.99 0.43
C TYR A 123 -19.23 6.96 1.26
N ILE A 124 -19.14 7.21 2.59
CA ILE A 124 -20.30 7.38 3.48
C ILE A 124 -20.44 8.85 3.88
N ARG A 125 -21.22 9.59 3.09
CA ARG A 125 -22.32 10.49 3.51
C ARG A 125 -23.32 10.67 2.34
N GLY A 126 -23.60 9.54 1.68
CA GLY A 126 -24.82 9.27 0.91
C GLY A 126 -24.71 9.19 -0.63
N GLN A 127 -23.99 8.28 -1.29
CA GLN A 127 -23.36 6.98 -0.98
C GLN A 127 -22.37 6.64 -2.12
N TYR A 128 -21.27 5.93 -1.83
CA TYR A 128 -20.56 5.06 -2.79
C TYR A 128 -20.18 3.76 -2.08
N TYR A 129 -20.50 2.62 -2.70
CA TYR A 129 -20.14 1.28 -2.26
C TYR A 129 -19.80 0.47 -3.50
N ILE A 130 -18.60 -0.12 -3.59
CA ILE A 130 -18.49 -1.39 -4.30
C ILE A 130 -17.57 -2.36 -3.55
N ARG A 131 -18.19 -3.41 -2.99
CA ARG A 131 -17.48 -4.59 -2.47
C ARG A 131 -16.96 -5.36 -3.66
N GLY A 132 -15.67 -5.28 -3.94
CA GLY A 132 -15.08 -5.97 -5.08
C GLY A 132 -13.75 -5.42 -5.54
N GLY A 133 -13.46 -4.12 -5.33
CA GLY A 133 -12.46 -3.42 -6.14
C GLY A 133 -13.14 -2.75 -7.34
N GLY A 134 -12.97 -1.44 -7.58
CA GLY A 134 -13.64 -0.77 -8.70
C GLY A 134 -13.41 0.73 -8.88
N HIS A 135 -14.01 1.27 -9.94
CA HIS A 135 -13.96 2.68 -10.34
C HIS A 135 -15.26 3.12 -11.06
N SER A 136 -15.51 4.41 -11.20
CA SER A 136 -16.66 4.96 -11.90
C SER A 136 -16.41 5.09 -13.41
N CYS A 137 -17.32 4.55 -14.22
CA CYS A 137 -17.29 4.72 -15.67
C CYS A 137 -18.12 5.91 -16.20
N PHE A 138 -18.75 6.68 -15.30
CA PHE A 138 -19.50 7.87 -15.71
C PHE A 138 -18.56 9.04 -16.03
N ILE A 139 -18.76 9.64 -17.21
CA ILE A 139 -17.92 10.75 -17.70
C ILE A 139 -17.99 11.99 -16.81
N GLU A 140 -19.15 12.25 -16.21
CA GLU A 140 -19.40 13.41 -15.35
C GLU A 140 -19.18 13.11 -13.86
N SER A 141 -18.64 11.93 -13.53
CA SER A 141 -18.36 11.59 -12.13
C SER A 141 -17.29 12.50 -11.53
N ASP A 142 -17.35 12.68 -10.21
CA ASP A 142 -16.28 13.35 -9.47
C ASP A 142 -14.93 12.64 -9.67
N GLU A 143 -14.91 11.31 -9.77
CA GLU A 143 -13.71 10.52 -10.06
C GLU A 143 -13.10 10.92 -11.41
N ALA A 144 -13.90 10.95 -12.48
CA ALA A 144 -13.44 11.37 -13.81
C ALA A 144 -12.90 12.81 -13.81
N ARG A 145 -13.60 13.74 -13.14
CA ARG A 145 -13.19 15.14 -13.00
C ARG A 145 -11.86 15.28 -12.24
N ILE A 146 -11.70 14.56 -11.14
CA ILE A 146 -10.50 14.59 -10.31
C ILE A 146 -9.31 13.98 -11.07
N SER A 147 -9.51 12.82 -11.71
CA SER A 147 -8.49 12.17 -12.55
C SER A 147 -7.99 13.11 -13.65
N MET A 148 -8.89 13.77 -14.38
CA MET A 148 -8.51 14.71 -15.44
C MET A 148 -7.67 15.89 -14.92
N LYS A 149 -8.05 16.46 -13.77
CA LYS A 149 -7.29 17.56 -13.14
C LYS A 149 -5.89 17.12 -12.72
N ARG A 150 -5.78 15.92 -12.13
CA ARG A 150 -4.56 15.41 -11.53
C ARG A 150 -3.63 14.69 -12.54
N LYS A 151 -4.10 14.23 -13.71
CA LYS A 151 -3.26 13.65 -14.80
C LYS A 151 -2.11 14.57 -15.25
N ARG A 152 -2.22 15.88 -15.01
CA ARG A 152 -1.17 16.87 -15.30
C ARG A 152 0.05 16.80 -14.37
N PHE A 153 -0.09 16.20 -13.19
CA PHE A 153 0.91 16.22 -12.12
C PHE A 153 1.37 14.82 -11.69
N TRP A 154 0.60 13.78 -12.02
CA TRP A 154 0.80 12.42 -11.53
C TRP A 154 1.08 11.47 -12.70
N GLU A 155 2.24 10.80 -12.68
CA GLU A 155 2.78 10.00 -13.80
C GLU A 155 1.94 8.76 -14.13
N ILE A 156 1.30 8.17 -13.11
CA ILE A 156 0.56 6.90 -13.23
C ILE A 156 -0.96 7.13 -13.18
N ALA A 157 -1.39 8.37 -13.42
CA ALA A 157 -2.79 8.72 -13.46
C ALA A 157 -3.47 8.11 -14.69
N VAL A 158 -4.24 7.06 -14.45
CA VAL A 158 -5.13 6.44 -15.43
C VAL A 158 -6.42 7.25 -15.54
N ASP A 159 -6.95 7.36 -16.75
CA ASP A 159 -8.27 7.98 -16.99
C ASP A 159 -9.35 6.93 -17.23
N ARG A 160 -10.58 7.41 -17.40
CA ARG A 160 -11.74 6.55 -17.64
C ARG A 160 -11.56 5.67 -18.89
N ASP A 161 -10.96 6.17 -19.96
CA ASP A 161 -10.87 5.43 -21.23
C ASP A 161 -9.81 4.30 -21.13
N GLU A 162 -8.83 4.47 -20.25
CA GLU A 162 -7.87 3.44 -19.87
C GLU A 162 -8.46 2.39 -18.91
N LEU A 163 -9.43 2.78 -18.09
CA LEU A 163 -10.00 1.95 -17.03
C LEU A 163 -11.28 1.21 -17.42
N CYS A 164 -12.19 1.84 -18.14
CA CYS A 164 -13.49 1.30 -18.47
C CYS A 164 -13.44 0.52 -19.78
N GLY A 165 -14.00 -0.68 -19.78
CA GLY A 165 -14.16 -1.45 -21.01
C GLY A 165 -15.37 -0.99 -21.84
N ASN A 166 -15.55 -1.61 -23.01
CA ASN A 166 -16.62 -1.28 -23.95
C ASN A 166 -18.04 -1.51 -23.39
N GLY A 167 -18.17 -2.33 -22.34
CA GLY A 167 -19.43 -2.62 -21.65
C GLY A 167 -19.57 -1.87 -20.33
N GLU A 168 -18.82 -0.78 -20.12
CA GLU A 168 -18.76 -0.05 -18.85
C GLU A 168 -18.27 -0.92 -17.68
N GLU A 169 -17.33 -1.82 -17.96
CA GLU A 169 -16.71 -2.66 -16.92
C GLU A 169 -15.98 -1.79 -15.89
N TRP A 170 -16.63 -1.61 -14.73
CA TRP A 170 -16.20 -0.75 -13.62
C TRP A 170 -15.13 -1.38 -12.72
N TRP A 171 -14.70 -2.61 -13.01
CA TRP A 171 -13.77 -3.40 -12.19
C TRP A 171 -12.51 -3.75 -12.99
N GLY A 172 -11.37 -3.82 -12.32
CA GLY A 172 -10.09 -4.03 -13.00
C GLY A 172 -9.79 -2.95 -14.05
N ALA A 173 -8.82 -3.22 -14.92
CA ALA A 173 -8.59 -2.40 -16.12
C ALA A 173 -9.33 -3.04 -17.29
N GLN A 174 -10.33 -2.35 -17.81
CA GLN A 174 -11.20 -2.77 -18.91
C GLN A 174 -11.86 -4.13 -18.65
N GLY A 175 -12.26 -4.41 -17.41
CA GLY A 175 -12.82 -5.71 -17.02
C GLY A 175 -11.78 -6.82 -16.85
N TYR A 176 -10.51 -6.47 -16.63
CA TYR A 176 -9.45 -7.44 -16.36
C TYR A 176 -8.66 -7.08 -15.11
N MET A 177 -8.47 -8.06 -14.24
CA MET A 177 -7.53 -7.97 -13.13
C MET A 177 -6.37 -8.93 -13.35
N ARG A 178 -5.14 -8.52 -13.01
CA ARG A 178 -3.94 -9.33 -13.24
C ARG A 178 -3.02 -9.31 -12.03
N ASP A 179 -2.45 -10.46 -11.70
CA ASP A 179 -1.26 -10.52 -10.85
C ASP A 179 -0.01 -10.46 -11.74
N ALA A 180 0.65 -9.30 -11.75
CA ALA A 180 1.86 -9.08 -12.53
C ALA A 180 3.14 -9.48 -11.76
N PHE A 181 3.03 -9.97 -10.52
CA PHE A 181 4.20 -10.30 -9.71
C PHE A 181 4.95 -11.46 -10.38
N ASN A 182 6.27 -11.28 -10.55
CA ASN A 182 7.16 -12.25 -11.21
C ASN A 182 6.85 -12.49 -12.72
N HIS A 183 6.23 -11.52 -13.41
CA HIS A 183 5.93 -11.56 -14.86
C HIS A 183 4.96 -12.65 -15.34
N SER A 184 4.22 -13.30 -14.43
CA SER A 184 3.23 -14.30 -14.85
C SER A 184 1.98 -13.69 -15.50
N ASN A 185 1.71 -12.40 -15.27
CA ASN A 185 0.54 -11.65 -15.75
C ASN A 185 -0.76 -12.48 -15.66
N LYS A 186 -0.89 -13.25 -14.58
CA LYS A 186 -1.97 -14.22 -14.45
C LYS A 186 -3.28 -13.46 -14.33
N ALA A 187 -4.17 -13.67 -15.30
CA ALA A 187 -5.51 -13.09 -15.25
C ALA A 187 -6.28 -13.64 -14.05
N ILE A 188 -6.91 -12.75 -13.32
CA ILE A 188 -7.85 -13.04 -12.23
C ILE A 188 -9.24 -12.84 -12.82
N SER A 189 -10.06 -13.89 -12.76
CA SER A 189 -11.44 -13.81 -13.25
C SER A 189 -12.28 -12.89 -12.35
N TYR A 190 -13.40 -12.37 -12.88
CA TYR A 190 -14.35 -11.57 -12.11
C TYR A 190 -14.80 -12.29 -10.83
N GLU A 191 -15.20 -13.55 -10.96
CA GLU A 191 -15.65 -14.35 -9.82
C GLU A 191 -14.54 -14.51 -8.78
N GLU A 192 -13.32 -14.83 -9.21
CA GLU A 192 -12.17 -14.95 -8.30
C GLU A 192 -11.86 -13.62 -7.59
N HIS A 193 -11.87 -12.52 -8.33
CA HIS A 193 -11.67 -11.17 -7.79
C HIS A 193 -12.70 -10.84 -6.70
N PHE A 194 -13.97 -11.11 -6.97
CA PHE A 194 -15.07 -10.85 -6.04
C PHE A 194 -15.00 -11.74 -4.80
N GLN A 195 -14.68 -13.02 -4.95
CA GLN A 195 -14.48 -13.93 -3.82
C GLN A 195 -13.27 -13.52 -2.98
N ASN A 196 -12.19 -13.04 -3.60
CA ASN A 196 -11.04 -12.49 -2.89
C ASN A 196 -11.45 -11.25 -2.07
N SER A 197 -12.25 -10.34 -2.65
CA SER A 197 -12.76 -9.18 -1.92
C SER A 197 -13.62 -9.56 -0.72
N ARG A 198 -14.54 -10.51 -0.88
CA ARG A 198 -15.34 -11.05 0.24
C ARG A 198 -14.49 -11.68 1.33
N PHE A 199 -13.45 -12.43 0.95
CA PHE A 199 -12.53 -13.01 1.92
C PHE A 199 -11.82 -11.90 2.70
N VAL A 200 -11.28 -10.89 2.03
CA VAL A 200 -10.60 -9.76 2.69
C VAL A 200 -11.55 -9.00 3.61
N ASP A 201 -12.76 -8.67 3.15
CA ASP A 201 -13.82 -8.03 3.95
C ASP A 201 -14.17 -8.85 5.21
N SER A 202 -14.12 -10.19 5.13
CA SER A 202 -14.45 -11.06 6.26
C SER A 202 -13.38 -11.16 7.35
N VAL A 203 -12.13 -10.79 7.04
CA VAL A 203 -10.98 -10.94 7.96
C VAL A 203 -10.42 -9.60 8.43
N LEU A 204 -10.77 -8.49 7.77
CA LEU A 204 -10.36 -7.16 8.17
C LEU A 204 -11.34 -6.59 9.19
N ASP A 205 -10.81 -6.15 10.32
CA ASP A 205 -11.55 -5.32 11.28
C ASP A 205 -11.46 -3.83 10.90
N VAL A 206 -10.24 -3.37 10.57
CA VAL A 206 -9.98 -1.99 10.16
C VAL A 206 -9.02 -1.99 8.97
N TYR A 207 -9.37 -1.24 7.92
CA TYR A 207 -8.49 -0.89 6.81
C TYR A 207 -8.25 0.62 6.82
N TRP A 208 -6.99 1.03 6.70
CA TRP A 208 -6.62 2.43 6.75
C TRP A 208 -5.54 2.75 5.72
N GLU A 209 -5.75 3.86 5.00
CA GLU A 209 -4.77 4.44 4.09
C GLU A 209 -4.36 5.80 4.65
N LEU A 210 -3.05 6.04 4.73
CA LEU A 210 -2.55 7.34 5.16
C LEU A 210 -2.59 8.32 3.99
N PRO A 211 -3.14 9.55 4.19
CA PRO A 211 -3.06 10.57 3.16
C PRO A 211 -1.59 10.92 2.89
N PRO A 212 -1.26 11.36 1.66
CA PRO A 212 0.07 11.88 1.39
C PRO A 212 0.42 13.01 2.36
N VAL A 213 1.66 13.06 2.82
CA VAL A 213 2.08 14.09 3.79
C VAL A 213 2.16 15.44 3.10
N ALA A 214 2.63 15.46 1.85
CA ALA A 214 2.77 16.68 1.08
C ALA A 214 2.52 16.45 -0.41
N GLY A 215 2.03 17.49 -1.09
CA GLY A 215 1.74 17.44 -2.53
C GLY A 215 2.97 17.17 -3.41
N PRO A 216 2.78 16.68 -4.65
CA PRO A 216 3.86 16.35 -5.59
C PRO A 216 4.87 17.47 -5.84
N SER A 217 4.42 18.72 -5.81
CA SER A 217 5.31 19.87 -6.00
C SER A 217 6.36 20.00 -4.89
N LEU A 218 6.12 19.38 -3.74
CA LEU A 218 6.96 19.42 -2.54
C LEU A 218 7.83 18.17 -2.39
N THR A 219 7.25 16.99 -2.63
CA THR A 219 7.92 15.69 -2.39
C THR A 219 8.50 15.06 -3.65
N HIS A 220 8.14 15.58 -4.83
CA HIS A 220 8.36 14.96 -6.14
C HIS A 220 7.78 13.54 -6.28
N GLN A 221 6.85 13.16 -5.39
CA GLN A 221 6.17 11.87 -5.48
C GLN A 221 4.95 12.03 -6.35
N THR A 222 5.02 11.43 -7.54
CA THR A 222 4.02 11.56 -8.61
C THR A 222 3.33 10.23 -8.90
N ARG A 223 3.45 9.25 -8.00
CA ARG A 223 2.98 7.87 -8.16
C ARG A 223 1.71 7.49 -7.39
N CYS A 224 1.11 8.44 -6.69
CA CYS A 224 -0.14 8.21 -5.98
C CYS A 224 -1.33 8.24 -6.95
N GLY A 225 -2.28 7.35 -6.70
CA GLY A 225 -3.54 7.22 -7.41
C GLY A 225 -4.47 8.42 -7.20
N PRO A 226 -4.58 9.33 -8.17
CA PRO A 226 -5.08 10.67 -7.88
C PRO A 226 -6.59 10.76 -7.72
N ALA A 227 -7.38 9.79 -8.19
CA ALA A 227 -8.84 9.93 -8.14
C ALA A 227 -9.42 9.57 -6.77
N ARG A 228 -8.71 8.70 -6.04
CA ARG A 228 -9.20 8.03 -4.83
C ARG A 228 -8.39 8.34 -3.59
N ALA A 229 -7.18 8.88 -3.74
CA ALA A 229 -6.37 9.34 -2.61
C ALA A 229 -6.93 10.64 -2.01
N SER A 230 -6.98 10.67 -0.67
CA SER A 230 -7.26 11.88 0.11
C SER A 230 -6.29 13.02 -0.26
N ASP A 231 -6.73 14.27 -0.05
CA ASP A 231 -5.85 15.43 -0.25
C ASP A 231 -4.63 15.36 0.69
N PRO A 232 -3.45 15.85 0.24
CA PRO A 232 -2.26 15.84 1.05
C PRO A 232 -2.42 16.74 2.29
N ILE A 233 -1.77 16.36 3.40
CA ILE A 233 -1.77 17.18 4.63
C ILE A 233 -1.18 18.58 4.35
N ILE A 234 -0.11 18.65 3.56
CA ILE A 234 0.48 19.90 3.08
C ILE A 234 0.23 20.02 1.58
N GLU A 235 -0.66 20.92 1.20
CA GLU A 235 -1.02 21.17 -0.20
C GLU A 235 0.16 21.65 -1.06
N ASP A 236 0.03 21.45 -2.37
CA ASP A 236 0.98 21.94 -3.36
C ASP A 236 1.25 23.44 -3.24
N GLY A 237 2.50 23.84 -3.53
CA GLY A 237 2.93 25.23 -3.50
C GLY A 237 3.21 25.79 -2.10
N ARG A 238 2.97 25.03 -1.02
CA ARG A 238 3.24 25.45 0.38
C ARG A 238 4.71 25.27 0.79
N PHE A 239 5.66 25.60 -0.10
CA PHE A 239 7.10 25.37 0.08
C PHE A 239 7.65 25.86 1.42
N GLY A 240 7.29 27.09 1.82
CA GLY A 240 7.78 27.68 3.06
C GLY A 240 7.25 27.01 4.33
N LEU A 241 6.07 26.38 4.27
CA LEU A 241 5.57 25.58 5.39
C LEU A 241 6.27 24.22 5.44
N PHE A 242 6.39 23.57 4.29
CA PHE A 242 7.05 22.27 4.15
C PHE A 242 8.49 22.31 4.70
N GLN A 243 9.29 23.29 4.27
CA GLN A 243 10.68 23.47 4.74
C GLN A 243 10.81 23.74 6.24
N ARG A 244 9.80 24.34 6.89
CA ARG A 244 9.84 24.60 8.34
C ARG A 244 9.54 23.36 9.18
N LEU A 245 8.83 22.39 8.61
CA LEU A 245 8.43 21.16 9.31
C LEU A 245 9.53 20.09 9.29
N GLY A 246 10.56 20.26 8.45
CA GLY A 246 11.70 19.37 8.34
C GLY A 246 11.67 18.61 7.03
#